data_AF-A0A968UDJ6-F1
#
_entry.id   AF-A0A968UDJ6-F1
#
_cell.length_a   1.000
_cell.length_b   1.000
_cell.length_c   1.000
_cell.angle_alpha   90.00
_cell.angle_beta   90.00
_cell.angle_gamma   90.00
#
_symmetry.space_group_name_H-M   'P 1'
#
loop_
_entity.id
_entity.type
_entity.pdbx_description
1 polymer ?
#
loop_
_entity_poly.entity_id
_entity_poly.type
_entity_poly.pdbx_seq_one_letter_code
_entity_poly.pdbx_strand_id
1 'polypeptide(L)'
;MLSAGALAIYGALAIPLGRRNGFLIQRTAIGKPWHFVLDLLRLLLIPAFVEEVIFRVMLLPHPNEGVPGWRWLFWAALSLVLYVLYHLLLGKTIYRQANDTFSDRRFLVLVGWLGLLLTGLYWITGSLWLIVPVHWVAVVVWIYALGGKGRLPQRRFFKSKKTRVKAAPSQSDPLAA
;
A
#
# COMPACT_ATOMS: atom_id res chain seq x y z
N MET A 1 -7.32 4.89 21.97
CA MET A 1 -5.88 4.86 22.37
C MET A 1 -5.11 3.74 21.68
N LEU A 2 -5.61 2.50 21.67
CA LEU A 2 -4.92 1.35 21.06
C LEU A 2 -4.57 1.52 19.57
N SER A 3 -5.48 2.01 18.73
CA SER A 3 -5.22 2.24 17.30
C SER A 3 -4.10 3.25 17.05
N ALA A 4 -4.05 4.33 17.84
CA ALA A 4 -3.00 5.34 17.74
C ALA A 4 -1.64 4.78 18.19
N GLY A 5 -1.63 3.99 19.27
CA GLY A 5 -0.43 3.26 19.71
C GLY A 5 0.07 2.28 18.66
N ALA A 6 -0.83 1.51 18.04
CA ALA A 6 -0.51 0.57 16.96
C ALA A 6 0.11 1.30 15.75
N LEU A 7 -0.45 2.43 15.33
CA LEU A 7 0.12 3.27 14.27
C LEU A 7 1.50 3.83 14.65
N ALA A 8 1.69 4.25 15.91
CA ALA A 8 2.98 4.73 16.39
C ALA A 8 4.04 3.62 16.38
N ILE A 9 3.70 2.41 16.85
CA ILE A 9 4.58 1.23 16.84
C ILE A 9 4.92 0.85 15.39
N TYR A 10 3.93 0.84 14.50
CA TYR A 10 4.16 0.60 13.08
C TYR A 10 5.12 1.64 12.48
N GLY A 11 4.83 2.93 12.69
CA GLY A 11 5.62 4.04 12.18
C GLY A 11 7.06 4.06 12.72
N ALA A 12 7.27 3.69 13.99
CA ALA A 12 8.57 3.66 14.64
C ALA A 12 9.56 2.71 13.95
N LEU A 13 9.08 1.63 13.32
CA LEU A 13 9.92 0.74 12.52
C LEU A 13 9.85 1.07 11.03
N ALA A 14 8.66 1.37 10.51
CA ALA A 14 8.45 1.61 9.09
C ALA A 14 9.20 2.84 8.58
N ILE A 15 9.12 3.96 9.31
CA ILE A 15 9.72 5.24 8.89
C ILE A 15 11.25 5.15 8.82
N PRO A 16 11.99 4.75 9.87
CA PRO A 16 13.45 4.72 9.81
C PRO A 16 13.96 3.65 8.82
N LEU A 17 13.37 2.45 8.81
CA LEU A 17 13.78 1.39 7.88
C LEU A 17 13.53 1.80 6.43
N GLY A 18 12.38 2.42 6.17
CA GLY A 18 12.02 2.86 4.84
C GLY A 18 12.86 4.04 4.35
N ARG A 19 13.19 5.02 5.21
CA ARG A 19 14.04 6.16 4.85
C ARG A 19 15.49 5.76 4.63
N ARG A 20 16.07 4.95 5.52
CA ARG A 20 17.48 4.47 5.39
C ARG A 20 17.73 3.72 4.08
N ASN A 21 16.75 2.95 3.64
CA ASN A 21 16.85 2.16 2.41
C ASN A 21 16.32 2.88 1.17
N GLY A 22 15.99 4.18 1.24
CA GLY A 22 15.44 4.96 0.13
C GLY A 22 14.06 4.49 -0.36
N PHE A 23 13.40 3.60 0.39
CA PHE A 23 12.07 3.11 0.03
C PHE A 23 11.01 4.16 0.37
N LEU A 24 11.02 4.78 1.54
CA LEU A 24 10.05 5.83 1.87
C LEU A 24 10.65 7.19 1.50
N ILE A 25 10.08 7.80 0.47
CA ILE A 25 10.47 9.14 0.00
C ILE A 25 9.35 10.08 0.39
N GLN A 26 9.67 11.11 1.20
CA GLN A 26 8.67 12.09 1.59
C GLN A 26 8.24 12.88 0.35
N ARG A 27 7.03 12.59 -0.13
CA ARG A 27 6.45 13.23 -1.31
C ARG A 27 4.96 13.31 -1.12
N THR A 28 4.46 14.51 -0.89
CA THR A 28 3.04 14.80 -0.80
C THR A 28 2.44 14.79 -2.20
N ALA A 29 1.42 13.96 -2.41
CA ALA A 29 0.82 13.75 -3.73
C ALA A 29 -0.71 13.97 -3.72
N ILE A 30 -1.13 15.00 -2.98
CA ILE A 30 -2.53 15.43 -2.87
C ILE A 30 -2.90 16.17 -4.15
N GLY A 31 -3.88 15.65 -4.88
CA GLY A 31 -4.40 16.25 -6.11
C GLY A 31 -5.71 16.99 -5.86
N LYS A 32 -6.63 16.93 -6.83
CA LYS A 32 -7.98 17.50 -6.69
C LYS A 32 -8.72 16.85 -5.50
N PRO A 33 -9.40 17.63 -4.64
CA PRO A 33 -9.99 17.14 -3.39
C PRO A 33 -11.03 16.05 -3.61
N TRP A 34 -11.84 16.17 -4.67
CA TRP A 34 -12.87 15.16 -4.98
C TRP A 34 -12.29 13.78 -5.31
N HIS A 35 -11.24 13.73 -6.13
CA HIS A 35 -10.60 12.47 -6.51
C HIS A 35 -9.89 11.84 -5.31
N PHE A 36 -9.32 12.68 -4.44
CA PHE A 36 -8.70 12.24 -3.20
C PHE A 36 -9.72 11.57 -2.27
N VAL A 37 -10.90 12.16 -2.06
CA VAL A 37 -11.95 11.56 -1.21
C VAL A 37 -12.43 10.22 -1.78
N LEU A 38 -12.65 10.13 -3.09
CA LEU A 38 -13.03 8.87 -3.74
C LEU A 38 -11.95 7.79 -3.60
N ASP A 39 -10.68 8.15 -3.77
CA ASP A 39 -9.56 7.23 -3.57
C ASP A 39 -9.47 6.76 -2.11
N LEU A 40 -9.70 7.65 -1.14
CA LEU A 40 -9.72 7.30 0.29
C LEU A 40 -10.80 6.27 0.61
N LEU A 41 -12.03 6.48 0.12
CA LEU A 41 -13.14 5.54 0.29
C LEU A 41 -12.86 4.21 -0.41
N ARG A 42 -12.28 4.26 -1.61
CA ARG A 42 -11.86 3.07 -2.34
C ARG A 42 -10.84 2.29 -1.52
N LEU A 43 -9.78 2.93 -1.00
CA LEU A 43 -8.74 2.29 -0.20
C LEU A 43 -9.27 1.72 1.11
N LEU A 44 -10.32 2.32 1.68
CA LEU A 44 -10.99 1.80 2.88
C LEU A 44 -11.69 0.46 2.58
N LEU A 45 -12.40 0.36 1.45
CA LEU A 45 -13.05 -0.89 1.06
C LEU A 45 -12.04 -1.91 0.53
N ILE A 46 -11.21 -1.50 -0.42
CA ILE A 46 -10.20 -2.29 -1.12
C ILE A 46 -8.91 -1.46 -1.21
N PRO A 47 -7.89 -1.74 -0.38
CA PRO A 47 -7.64 -3.02 0.26
C PRO A 47 -8.18 -3.20 1.69
N ALA A 48 -8.34 -2.14 2.49
CA ALA A 48 -8.29 -2.26 3.95
C ALA A 48 -9.39 -3.15 4.56
N PHE A 49 -10.64 -3.03 4.14
CA PHE A 49 -11.73 -3.85 4.69
C PHE A 49 -11.65 -5.30 4.21
N VAL A 50 -11.56 -5.51 2.89
CA VAL A 50 -11.58 -6.85 2.29
C VAL A 50 -10.40 -7.70 2.75
N GLU A 51 -9.20 -7.12 2.80
CA GLU A 51 -8.01 -7.88 3.23
C GLU A 51 -8.12 -8.28 4.71
N GLU A 52 -8.54 -7.38 5.60
CA GLU A 52 -8.68 -7.74 7.01
C GLU A 52 -9.78 -8.77 7.26
N VAL A 53 -10.90 -8.70 6.54
CA VAL A 53 -11.94 -9.74 6.63
C VAL A 53 -11.39 -11.10 6.22
N ILE A 54 -10.71 -11.19 5.08
CA ILE A 54 -10.17 -12.46 4.60
C ILE A 54 -9.09 -12.97 5.56
N PHE A 55 -8.05 -12.17 5.81
CA PHE A 55 -6.88 -12.68 6.51
C PHE A 55 -7.08 -12.78 8.02
N ARG A 56 -7.89 -11.92 8.66
CA ARG A 56 -8.01 -11.87 10.14
C ARG A 56 -9.34 -12.41 10.65
N VAL A 57 -10.43 -12.31 9.90
CA VAL A 57 -11.73 -12.81 10.37
C VAL A 57 -12.01 -14.22 9.84
N MET A 58 -11.73 -14.49 8.57
CA MET A 58 -12.00 -15.81 7.98
C MET A 58 -10.91 -16.83 8.28
N LEU A 59 -9.64 -16.40 8.33
CA LEU A 59 -8.49 -17.30 8.50
C LEU A 59 -8.03 -17.49 9.94
N LEU A 60 -8.30 -16.54 10.84
CA LEU A 60 -7.92 -16.65 12.24
C LEU A 60 -9.14 -16.99 13.09
N PRO A 61 -9.03 -17.97 14.00
CA PRO A 61 -10.05 -18.18 15.02
C PRO A 61 -10.22 -16.92 15.86
N HIS A 62 -11.46 -16.58 16.21
CA HIS A 62 -11.73 -15.47 17.09
C HIS A 62 -11.11 -15.74 18.48
N PRO A 63 -10.53 -14.75 19.17
CA PRO A 63 -9.85 -14.97 20.46
C PRO A 63 -10.72 -15.64 21.53
N ASN A 64 -12.04 -15.44 21.47
CA ASN A 64 -13.01 -16.00 22.41
C ASN A 64 -13.50 -17.42 22.06
N GLU A 65 -13.03 -18.03 20.97
CA GLU A 65 -13.44 -19.39 20.57
C GLU A 65 -12.77 -20.51 21.38
N GLY A 66 -11.90 -20.17 22.35
CA GLY A 66 -11.28 -21.15 23.24
C GLY A 66 -10.28 -22.08 22.55
N VAL A 67 -9.76 -21.69 21.37
CA VAL A 67 -8.75 -22.46 20.64
C VAL A 67 -7.43 -22.48 21.42
N PRO A 68 -6.75 -23.63 21.56
CA PRO A 68 -5.44 -23.70 22.19
C PRO A 68 -4.43 -22.75 21.56
N GLY A 69 -3.63 -22.07 22.38
CA GLY A 69 -2.73 -20.99 21.91
C GLY A 69 -1.75 -21.41 20.81
N TRP A 70 -1.23 -22.65 20.85
CA TRP A 70 -0.33 -23.16 19.80
C TRP A 70 -1.03 -23.30 18.45
N ARG A 71 -2.30 -23.73 18.46
CA ARG A 71 -3.11 -23.87 17.24
C ARG A 71 -3.48 -22.50 16.71
N TRP A 72 -3.80 -21.56 17.59
CA TRP A 72 -4.01 -20.17 17.17
C TRP A 72 -2.77 -19.57 16.53
N LEU A 73 -1.58 -19.77 17.13
CA LEU A 73 -0.31 -19.29 16.61
C LEU A 73 0.00 -19.88 15.21
N PHE A 74 -0.33 -21.16 15.00
CA PHE A 74 -0.22 -21.78 13.68
C PHE A 74 -1.10 -21.06 12.64
N TRP A 75 -2.37 -20.79 12.94
CA TRP A 75 -3.26 -20.06 12.04
C TRP A 75 -2.81 -18.61 11.81
N ALA A 76 -2.30 -17.94 12.85
CA ALA A 76 -1.74 -16.60 12.73
C ALA A 76 -0.51 -16.58 11.81
N ALA A 77 0.40 -17.55 11.95
CA ALA A 77 1.57 -17.69 11.08
C ALA A 77 1.17 -17.99 9.63
N LEU A 78 0.23 -18.92 9.42
CA LEU A 78 -0.29 -19.26 8.11
C LEU A 78 -0.94 -18.06 7.43
N SER A 79 -1.81 -17.33 8.14
CA SER A 79 -2.45 -16.12 7.63
C SER A 79 -1.43 -15.04 7.27
N LEU A 80 -0.40 -14.82 8.10
CA LEU A 80 0.64 -13.85 7.81
C LEU A 80 1.43 -14.21 6.54
N VAL A 81 1.79 -15.48 6.36
CA VAL A 81 2.46 -15.96 5.15
C VAL A 81 1.57 -15.75 3.93
N LEU A 82 0.29 -16.15 3.99
CA LEU A 82 -0.65 -15.98 2.90
C LEU A 82 -0.88 -14.50 2.57
N TYR A 83 -0.93 -13.63 3.57
CA TYR A 83 -1.05 -12.19 3.40
C TYR A 83 0.15 -11.60 2.62
N VAL A 84 1.38 -12.02 2.95
CA VAL A 84 2.58 -11.59 2.22
C VAL A 84 2.62 -12.18 0.79
N LEU A 85 2.26 -13.45 0.62
CA LEU A 85 2.19 -14.09 -0.70
C LEU A 85 1.11 -13.47 -1.59
N TYR A 86 -0.02 -13.07 -1.02
CA TYR A 86 -1.08 -12.37 -1.73
C TYR A 86 -0.57 -11.07 -2.35
N HIS A 87 0.27 -10.30 -1.65
CA HIS A 87 0.89 -9.09 -2.20
C HIS A 87 1.79 -9.38 -3.40
N LEU A 88 2.59 -10.45 -3.34
CA LEU A 88 3.39 -10.92 -4.48
C LEU A 88 2.51 -11.32 -5.68
N LEU A 89 1.44 -12.05 -5.41
CA LEU A 89 0.51 -12.50 -6.46
C LEU A 89 -0.24 -11.31 -7.07
N LEU A 90 -0.61 -10.33 -6.27
CA LEU A 90 -1.30 -9.11 -6.70
C LEU A 90 -0.43 -8.29 -7.65
N GLY A 91 0.88 -8.17 -7.36
CA GLY A 91 1.86 -7.59 -8.26
C GLY A 91 1.97 -8.33 -9.59
N LYS A 92 1.97 -9.67 -9.57
CA LYS A 92 2.11 -10.50 -10.79
C LYS A 92 0.85 -10.57 -11.65
N THR A 93 -0.33 -10.48 -11.05
CA THR A 93 -1.61 -10.72 -11.74
C THR A 93 -2.36 -9.44 -12.05
N ILE A 94 -2.81 -8.72 -11.02
CA ILE A 94 -3.73 -7.58 -11.13
C ILE A 94 -2.99 -6.27 -11.39
N TYR A 95 -1.86 -6.04 -10.70
CA TYR A 95 -1.08 -4.80 -10.79
C TYR A 95 0.31 -5.04 -11.37
N ARG A 96 0.38 -5.67 -12.55
CA ARG A 96 1.64 -5.97 -13.26
C ARG A 96 2.61 -4.78 -13.36
N GLN A 97 2.07 -3.57 -13.56
CA GLN A 97 2.85 -2.34 -13.65
C GLN A 97 3.49 -1.90 -12.31
N ALA A 98 3.02 -2.42 -11.19
CA ALA A 98 3.58 -2.20 -9.85
C ALA A 98 4.27 -3.44 -9.28
N ASN A 99 4.48 -4.49 -10.10
CA ASN A 99 5.12 -5.72 -9.67
C ASN A 99 6.48 -5.49 -9.00
N ASP A 100 7.27 -4.54 -9.50
CA ASP A 100 8.57 -4.18 -8.93
C ASP A 100 8.45 -3.68 -7.49
N THR A 101 7.34 -3.02 -7.14
CA THR A 101 7.07 -2.57 -5.77
C THR A 101 6.54 -3.70 -4.91
N PHE A 102 5.57 -4.46 -5.42
CA PHE A 102 4.97 -5.58 -4.66
C PHE A 102 5.96 -6.74 -4.43
N SER A 103 6.97 -6.89 -5.29
CA SER A 103 8.05 -7.87 -5.14
C SER A 103 9.29 -7.33 -4.46
N ASP A 104 9.31 -6.03 -4.10
CA ASP A 104 10.44 -5.42 -3.39
C ASP A 104 10.53 -5.99 -1.96
N ARG A 105 11.70 -6.52 -1.60
CA ARG A 105 11.93 -7.07 -0.25
C ARG A 105 11.59 -6.07 0.85
N ARG A 106 11.87 -4.78 0.65
CA ARG A 106 11.58 -3.71 1.61
C ARG A 106 10.09 -3.52 1.77
N PHE A 107 9.33 -3.57 0.68
CA PHE A 107 7.88 -3.51 0.72
C PHE A 107 7.30 -4.72 1.48
N LEU A 108 7.76 -5.93 1.17
CA LEU A 108 7.30 -7.15 1.84
C LEU A 108 7.60 -7.15 3.33
N VAL A 109 8.74 -6.60 3.76
CA VAL A 109 9.06 -6.43 5.18
C VAL A 109 8.09 -5.45 5.85
N LEU A 110 7.79 -4.31 5.21
CA LEU A 110 6.84 -3.33 5.76
C LEU A 110 5.42 -3.88 5.83
N VAL A 111 4.97 -4.55 4.78
CA VAL A 111 3.67 -5.21 4.72
C VAL A 111 3.61 -6.33 5.75
N GLY A 112 4.62 -7.19 5.83
CA GLY A 112 4.70 -8.24 6.85
C GLY A 112 4.65 -7.68 8.27
N TRP A 113 5.37 -6.58 8.54
CA TRP A 113 5.33 -5.91 9.82
C TRP A 113 3.94 -5.35 10.16
N LEU A 114 3.29 -4.69 9.19
CA LEU A 114 1.91 -4.23 9.36
C LEU A 114 0.97 -5.41 9.65
N GLY A 115 1.10 -6.50 8.88
CA GLY A 115 0.27 -7.68 9.05
C GLY A 115 0.45 -8.36 10.41
N LEU A 116 1.67 -8.42 10.92
CA LEU A 116 1.96 -8.94 12.26
C LEU A 116 1.33 -8.06 13.35
N LEU A 117 1.47 -6.75 13.23
CA LEU A 117 0.90 -5.77 14.16
C LEU A 117 -0.63 -5.85 14.20
N LEU A 118 -1.29 -5.91 13.03
CA LEU A 118 -2.75 -6.06 12.93
C LEU A 118 -3.21 -7.41 13.49
N THR A 119 -2.44 -8.48 13.29
CA THR A 119 -2.73 -9.80 13.85
C THR A 119 -2.67 -9.79 15.38
N GLY A 120 -1.64 -9.17 15.96
CA GLY A 120 -1.55 -9.01 17.42
C GLY A 120 -2.68 -8.13 17.98
N LEU A 121 -3.06 -7.10 17.25
CA LEU A 121 -4.17 -6.22 17.63
C LEU A 121 -5.52 -6.95 17.57
N TYR A 122 -5.72 -7.79 16.56
CA TYR A 122 -6.89 -8.66 16.45
C TYR A 122 -6.91 -9.72 17.56
N TRP A 123 -5.77 -10.30 17.92
CA TRP A 123 -5.68 -11.24 19.05
C TRP A 123 -6.15 -10.64 20.37
N ILE A 124 -5.74 -9.40 20.65
CA ILE A 124 -6.08 -8.71 21.90
C ILE A 124 -7.55 -8.27 21.92
N THR A 125 -8.10 -7.88 20.77
CA THR A 125 -9.37 -7.14 20.72
C THR A 125 -10.52 -7.86 20.03
N GLY A 126 -10.23 -8.84 19.18
CA GLY A 126 -11.20 -9.49 18.28
C GLY A 126 -11.88 -8.53 17.29
N SER A 127 -11.45 -7.26 17.21
CA SER A 127 -12.24 -6.19 16.62
C SER A 127 -11.79 -5.81 15.21
N LEU A 128 -12.63 -6.13 14.23
CA LEU A 128 -12.45 -5.70 12.84
C LEU A 128 -12.45 -4.17 12.71
N TRP A 129 -13.32 -3.50 13.48
CA TRP A 129 -13.47 -2.05 13.48
C TRP A 129 -12.24 -1.30 13.99
N LEU A 130 -11.34 -1.99 14.68
CA LEU A 130 -10.10 -1.42 15.17
C LEU A 130 -8.96 -1.64 14.16
N ILE A 131 -8.84 -2.84 13.59
CA ILE A 131 -7.76 -3.18 12.65
C ILE A 131 -7.94 -2.52 11.28
N VAL A 132 -9.18 -2.38 10.78
CA VAL A 132 -9.44 -1.80 9.45
C VAL A 132 -8.99 -0.34 9.35
N PRO A 133 -9.34 0.57 10.29
CA PRO A 133 -8.84 1.95 10.25
C PRO A 133 -7.32 2.04 10.39
N VAL A 134 -6.69 1.19 11.20
CA VAL A 134 -5.22 1.17 11.35
C VAL A 134 -4.55 0.78 10.03
N HIS A 135 -5.02 -0.29 9.39
CA HIS A 135 -4.55 -0.68 8.06
C HIS A 135 -4.77 0.45 7.05
N TRP A 136 -5.99 0.98 6.97
CA TRP A 136 -6.36 2.04 6.04
C TRP A 136 -5.45 3.28 6.17
N VAL A 137 -5.23 3.77 7.39
CA VAL A 137 -4.35 4.93 7.63
C VAL A 137 -2.92 4.61 7.22
N ALA A 138 -2.39 3.42 7.54
CA ALA A 138 -1.05 3.02 7.14
C ALA A 138 -0.88 3.04 5.60
N VAL A 139 -1.86 2.51 4.86
CA VAL A 139 -1.86 2.50 3.39
C VAL A 139 -1.98 3.92 2.82
N VAL A 140 -2.90 4.73 3.34
CA VAL A 140 -3.11 6.12 2.88
C VAL A 140 -1.86 6.96 3.09
N VAL A 141 -1.24 6.90 4.28
CA VAL A 141 -0.01 7.63 4.59
C VAL A 141 1.13 7.18 3.66
N TRP A 142 1.26 5.87 3.42
CA TRP A 142 2.26 5.36 2.50
C TRP A 142 2.06 5.87 1.06
N ILE A 143 0.83 5.82 0.54
CA ILE A 143 0.50 6.23 -0.82
C ILE A 143 0.71 7.74 -1.01
N TYR A 144 0.18 8.57 -0.10
CA TYR A 144 0.08 10.01 -0.32
C TYR A 144 1.18 10.86 0.33
N ALA A 145 1.88 10.35 1.35
CA ALA A 145 2.93 11.11 2.04
C ALA A 145 4.33 10.49 1.87
N LEU A 146 4.43 9.18 1.68
CA LEU A 146 5.72 8.44 1.68
C LEU A 146 6.11 7.86 0.32
N GLY A 147 5.57 8.45 -0.76
CA GLY A 147 6.04 8.20 -2.13
C GLY A 147 5.41 6.99 -2.82
N GLY A 148 4.45 6.30 -2.21
CA GLY A 148 3.77 5.16 -2.82
C GLY A 148 3.08 5.49 -4.15
N LYS A 149 2.53 6.70 -4.31
CA LYS A 149 1.90 7.13 -5.58
C LYS A 149 2.83 7.17 -6.80
N GLY A 150 4.14 7.30 -6.58
CA GLY A 150 5.14 7.27 -7.65
C GLY A 150 5.51 5.86 -8.08
N ARG A 151 5.12 4.85 -7.29
CA ARG A 151 5.46 3.43 -7.46
C ARG A 151 4.27 2.57 -7.89
N LEU A 152 3.06 3.05 -7.64
CA LEU A 152 1.85 2.47 -8.19
C LEU A 152 1.61 2.98 -9.61
N PRO A 153 0.90 2.20 -10.44
CA PRO A 153 0.68 2.56 -11.83
C PRO A 153 -0.18 3.82 -11.85
N GLN A 154 0.36 4.92 -12.38
CA GLN A 154 -0.47 6.08 -12.62
C GLN A 154 -1.42 5.72 -13.76
N ARG A 155 -2.73 5.73 -13.48
CA ARG A 155 -3.73 5.80 -14.55
C ARG A 155 -3.46 7.09 -15.34
N ARG A 156 -2.63 7.00 -16.39
CA ARG A 156 -2.50 8.04 -17.41
C ARG A 156 -3.81 8.08 -18.16
N PHE A 157 -4.79 8.80 -17.61
CA PHE A 157 -6.06 9.02 -18.29
C PHE A 157 -5.93 9.98 -19.48
N PHE A 158 -4.80 10.70 -19.58
CA PHE A 158 -4.48 11.52 -20.74
C PHE A 158 -3.04 11.27 -21.19
N LYS A 159 -2.88 10.67 -22.38
CA LYS A 159 -1.69 10.87 -23.20
C LYS A 159 -1.59 12.37 -23.43
N SER A 160 -0.62 13.03 -22.80
CA SER A 160 -0.19 14.34 -23.27
C SER A 160 0.16 14.16 -24.75
N LYS A 161 -0.61 14.78 -25.65
CA LYS A 161 -0.23 14.90 -27.05
C LYS A 161 1.13 15.58 -27.04
N LYS A 162 2.17 14.81 -27.31
CA LYS A 162 3.52 15.32 -27.55
C LYS A 162 3.37 16.30 -28.71
N THR A 163 3.32 17.60 -28.42
CA THR A 163 3.37 18.65 -29.43
C THR A 163 4.71 18.47 -30.13
N ARG A 164 4.66 17.83 -31.29
CA ARG A 164 5.78 17.80 -32.22
C ARG A 164 5.89 19.24 -32.71
N VAL A 165 6.77 20.01 -32.09
CA VAL A 165 7.19 21.31 -32.62
C VAL A 165 7.75 21.00 -34.00
N LYS A 166 6.94 21.30 -35.03
CA LYS A 166 7.36 21.27 -36.43
C LYS A 166 8.35 22.42 -36.55
N ALA A 167 9.63 22.12 -36.73
CA ALA A 167 10.61 23.13 -37.09
C ALA A 167 10.11 23.88 -38.33
N ALA A 168 10.11 25.21 -38.26
CA ALA A 168 9.73 26.07 -39.38
C ALA A 168 10.71 25.87 -40.56
N PRO A 169 10.25 26.02 -41.81
CA PRO A 169 11.11 25.89 -42.97
C PRO A 169 12.12 27.04 -43.02
N SER A 170 13.41 26.73 -43.23
CA SER A 170 14.46 27.71 -43.47
C SER A 170 14.16 28.49 -44.75
N GLN A 171 13.95 29.79 -44.62
CA GLN A 171 13.85 30.72 -45.73
C GLN A 171 15.22 30.91 -46.38
N SER A 172 15.27 30.65 -47.70
CA SER A 172 16.09 31.29 -48.75
C SER A 172 17.46 31.88 -48.38
N ASP A 173 18.52 31.28 -48.93
CA ASP A 173 19.74 32.01 -49.32
C ASP A 173 19.50 32.72 -50.66
N PRO A 174 19.72 34.04 -50.76
CA PRO A 174 19.87 34.74 -52.03
C PRO A 174 21.35 34.77 -52.44
N LEU A 175 21.58 34.63 -53.75
CA LEU A 175 22.83 34.95 -54.49
C LEU A 175 23.93 33.87 -54.53
N ALA A 176 23.98 33.14 -55.65
CA ALA A 176 25.23 32.82 -56.34
C ALA A 176 24.96 32.52 -57.82
N ALA A 177 25.44 33.44 -58.68
CA ALA A 177 25.82 33.34 -60.09
C ALA A 177 24.93 32.56 -61.08
#